data_AF-A0A269Z0K2-F1
#
_entry.id   AF-A0A269Z0K2-F1
#
_cell.length_a   1.000
_cell.length_b   1.000
_cell.length_c   1.000
_cell.angle_alpha   90.00
_cell.angle_beta   90.00
_cell.angle_gamma   90.00
#
_symmetry.space_group_name_H-M   'P 1'
#
loop_
_entity.id
_entity.type
_entity.pdbx_description
1 polymer ?
#
loop_
_entity_poly.entity_id
_entity_poly.type
_entity_poly.pdbx_seq_one_letter_code
_entity_poly.pdbx_strand_id
1 'polypeptide(L)'
;MQIAKERGEKYLDFDKSDYANGKYFEFYTSQEFEPQFEKVRELFKGFEIPTAEDWKALQKDVEQYGLYHAYRLAIAPTQSISYVQNATSSVM
;
A
#
# COMPACT_ATOMS: atom_id res chain seq x y z
N MET A 1 8.28 -1.10 -5.26
CA MET A 1 8.45 -1.60 -6.62
C MET A 1 9.29 -0.63 -7.43
N GLN A 2 8.86 0.63 -7.61
CA GLN A 2 9.64 1.61 -8.41
C GLN A 2 11.12 1.72 -8.01
N ILE A 3 11.43 1.81 -6.71
CA ILE A 3 12.84 1.84 -6.23
C ILE A 3 13.58 0.55 -6.61
N ALA A 4 12.93 -0.61 -6.52
CA ALA A 4 13.53 -1.89 -6.90
C ALA A 4 13.79 -1.97 -8.41
N LYS A 5 12.86 -1.43 -9.22
CA LYS A 5 13.00 -1.31 -10.67
C LYS A 5 14.14 -0.35 -11.05
N GLU A 6 14.21 0.81 -10.42
CA GLU A 6 15.23 1.83 -10.67
C GLU A 6 16.63 1.35 -10.28
N ARG A 7 16.76 0.72 -9.11
CA ARG A 7 18.05 0.26 -8.57
C ARG A 7 18.45 -1.15 -9.03
N GLY A 8 17.52 -1.92 -9.58
CA GLY A 8 17.72 -3.34 -9.91
C GLY A 8 17.92 -4.23 -8.67
N GLU A 9 17.51 -3.76 -7.49
CA GLU A 9 17.75 -4.43 -6.20
C GLU A 9 16.43 -4.74 -5.50
N LYS A 10 16.36 -5.92 -4.88
CA LYS A 10 15.25 -6.35 -4.02
C LYS A 10 15.76 -6.50 -2.59
N TYR A 11 14.87 -6.44 -1.60
CA TYR A 11 15.26 -6.78 -0.23
C TYR A 11 15.66 -8.27 -0.11
N LEU A 12 16.46 -8.59 0.90
CA LEU A 12 16.94 -9.95 1.16
C LEU A 12 15.79 -10.96 1.30
N ASP A 13 15.89 -12.10 0.62
CA ASP A 13 14.87 -13.16 0.63
C ASP A 13 13.49 -12.74 0.07
N PHE A 14 13.43 -11.72 -0.80
CA PHE A 14 12.19 -11.36 -1.51
C PHE A 14 11.48 -12.57 -2.13
N ASP A 15 12.21 -13.47 -2.76
CA ASP A 15 11.65 -14.64 -3.48
C ASP A 15 10.94 -15.64 -2.55
N LYS A 16 11.16 -15.56 -1.22
CA LYS A 16 10.49 -16.39 -0.21
C LYS A 16 9.22 -15.72 0.36
N SER A 17 8.89 -14.52 -0.09
CA SER A 17 7.81 -13.72 0.49
C SER A 17 6.47 -13.92 -0.21
N ASP A 18 5.41 -13.54 0.50
CA ASP A 18 4.05 -13.50 -0.05
C ASP A 18 3.89 -12.43 -1.16
N TYR A 19 4.86 -11.52 -1.33
CA TYR A 19 4.89 -10.62 -2.48
C TYR A 19 5.37 -11.32 -3.74
N ALA A 20 6.33 -12.23 -3.63
CA ALA A 20 6.90 -12.93 -4.78
C ALA A 20 5.97 -14.03 -5.31
N ASN A 21 5.21 -14.68 -4.42
CA ASN A 21 4.24 -15.71 -4.79
C ASN A 21 2.83 -15.16 -5.10
N GLY A 22 2.64 -13.84 -5.02
CA GLY A 22 1.37 -13.17 -5.31
C GLY A 22 0.31 -13.23 -4.20
N LYS A 23 0.46 -14.08 -3.18
CA LYS A 23 -0.53 -14.28 -2.11
C LYS A 23 -0.89 -13.00 -1.37
N TYR A 24 0.04 -12.07 -1.22
CA TYR A 24 -0.22 -10.75 -0.64
C TYR A 24 -1.34 -9.99 -1.37
N PHE A 25 -1.43 -10.15 -2.69
CA PHE A 25 -2.37 -9.43 -3.54
C PHE A 25 -3.75 -10.06 -3.59
N GLU A 26 -3.92 -11.35 -3.22
CA GLU A 26 -5.22 -12.03 -3.25
C GLU A 26 -6.29 -11.26 -2.46
N PHE A 27 -5.91 -10.68 -1.32
CA PHE A 27 -6.81 -9.84 -0.51
C PHE A 27 -7.31 -8.61 -1.27
N TYR A 28 -6.46 -8.01 -2.09
CA TYR A 28 -6.78 -6.80 -2.84
C TYR A 28 -7.46 -7.06 -4.18
N THR A 29 -7.24 -8.22 -4.79
CA THR A 29 -7.78 -8.56 -6.11
C THR A 29 -9.09 -9.36 -6.04
N SER A 30 -9.44 -9.90 -4.87
CA SER A 30 -10.64 -10.73 -4.69
C SER A 30 -11.90 -9.92 -4.34
N GLN A 31 -11.75 -8.64 -3.99
CA GLN A 31 -12.85 -7.77 -3.61
C GLN A 31 -12.55 -6.32 -4.01
N GLU A 32 -13.60 -5.53 -4.18
CA GLU A 32 -13.50 -4.09 -4.41
C GLU A 32 -13.44 -3.33 -3.08
N PHE A 33 -12.65 -2.26 -3.03
CA PHE A 33 -12.48 -1.41 -1.85
C PHE A 33 -13.12 -0.04 -2.06
N GLU A 34 -14.45 -0.02 -2.23
CA GLU A 34 -15.19 1.21 -2.40
C GLU A 34 -15.85 1.72 -1.11
N PRO A 35 -15.97 3.05 -0.93
CA PRO A 35 -16.80 3.63 0.11
C PRO A 35 -18.25 3.14 0.04
N GLN A 36 -18.72 2.48 1.10
CA GLN A 36 -20.08 1.93 1.19
C GLN A 36 -21.14 3.01 1.46
N PHE A 37 -20.72 4.16 2.00
CA PHE A 37 -21.63 5.26 2.35
C PHE A 37 -21.38 6.46 1.43
N GLU A 38 -22.46 7.07 0.96
CA GLU A 38 -22.40 8.24 0.07
C GLU A 38 -21.58 9.38 0.68
N LYS A 39 -21.83 9.69 1.96
CA LYS A 39 -21.07 10.72 2.68
C LYS A 39 -19.56 10.48 2.69
N VAL A 40 -19.11 9.22 2.61
CA VAL A 40 -17.68 8.87 2.55
C VAL A 40 -17.19 8.96 1.13
N ARG A 41 -17.98 8.52 0.14
CA ARG A 41 -17.68 8.66 -1.30
C ARG A 41 -17.40 10.11 -1.68
N GLU A 42 -18.20 11.03 -1.15
CA GLU A 42 -18.03 12.47 -1.33
C GLU A 42 -16.65 12.99 -0.87
N LEU A 43 -16.07 12.42 0.20
CA LEU A 43 -14.75 12.82 0.71
C LEU A 43 -13.61 12.49 -0.26
N PHE A 44 -13.81 11.52 -1.15
CA PHE A 44 -12.82 11.07 -2.14
C PHE A 44 -13.05 11.69 -3.53
N LYS A 45 -13.98 12.64 -3.69
CA LYS A 45 -14.16 13.35 -4.97
C LYS A 45 -12.86 14.00 -5.43
N GLY A 46 -12.47 13.72 -6.67
CA GLY A 46 -11.22 14.19 -7.26
C GLY A 46 -10.02 13.26 -7.04
N PHE A 47 -10.20 12.15 -6.33
CA PHE A 47 -9.20 11.09 -6.18
C PHE A 47 -9.69 9.80 -6.82
N GLU A 48 -8.79 9.10 -7.50
CA GLU A 48 -9.04 7.75 -8.00
C GLU A 48 -8.84 6.75 -6.86
N ILE A 49 -9.83 5.90 -6.63
CA ILE A 49 -9.74 4.81 -5.65
C ILE A 49 -9.25 3.57 -6.41
N PRO A 50 -8.15 2.93 -5.97
CA PRO A 50 -7.61 1.76 -6.67
C PRO A 50 -8.62 0.62 -6.78
N THR A 51 -8.81 0.13 -8.01
CA THR A 51 -9.67 -1.00 -8.36
C THR A 51 -8.92 -2.32 -8.27
N ALA A 52 -9.65 -3.44 -8.32
CA ALA A 52 -9.02 -4.76 -8.41
C ALA A 52 -8.07 -4.91 -9.62
N GLU A 53 -8.34 -4.23 -10.75
CA GLU A 53 -7.47 -4.26 -11.92
C GLU A 53 -6.16 -3.48 -11.70
N ASP A 54 -6.23 -2.34 -11.00
CA ASP A 54 -5.03 -1.58 -10.62
C ASP A 54 -4.12 -2.42 -9.71
N TRP A 55 -4.71 -3.19 -8.79
CA TRP A 55 -3.98 -4.12 -7.94
C TRP A 55 -3.36 -5.27 -8.71
N LYS A 56 -4.04 -5.84 -9.72
CA LYS A 56 -3.47 -6.87 -10.60
C LYS A 56 -2.31 -6.32 -11.43
N ALA A 57 -2.40 -5.09 -11.89
CA ALA A 57 -1.31 -4.42 -12.60
C ALA A 57 -0.09 -4.24 -11.67
N LEU A 58 -0.33 -3.77 -10.44
CA LEU A 58 0.72 -3.64 -9.43
C LEU A 58 1.34 -4.98 -9.03
N GLN A 59 0.55 -6.05 -8.92
CA GLN A 59 1.04 -7.40 -8.64
C GLN A 59 2.05 -7.83 -9.71
N LYS A 60 1.71 -7.70 -11.00
CA LYS A 60 2.60 -8.06 -12.11
C LYS A 60 3.92 -7.29 -12.05
N ASP A 61 3.85 -6.00 -11.76
CA ASP A 61 5.05 -5.18 -11.60
C ASP A 61 5.89 -5.62 -10.40
N VAL A 62 5.26 -5.97 -9.28
CA VAL A 62 5.97 -6.45 -8.09
C VAL A 62 6.60 -7.82 -8.31
N GLU A 63 5.94 -8.73 -9.01
CA GLU A 63 6.52 -10.02 -9.40
C GLU A 63 7.72 -9.84 -10.33
N GLN A 64 7.61 -8.91 -11.30
CA GLN A 64 8.68 -8.62 -12.26
C GLN A 64 9.88 -7.93 -11.60
N TYR A 65 9.66 -6.80 -10.92
CA TYR A 65 10.73 -5.92 -10.45
C TYR A 65 11.10 -6.14 -8.97
N GLY A 66 10.21 -6.76 -8.19
CA GLY A 66 10.36 -6.93 -6.76
C GLY A 66 10.05 -5.69 -5.92
N LEU A 67 10.41 -5.78 -4.64
CA LEU A 67 10.31 -4.69 -3.68
C LEU A 67 11.66 -4.41 -3.04
N TYR A 68 11.93 -3.13 -2.79
CA TYR A 68 13.17 -2.68 -2.16
C TYR A 68 13.12 -2.76 -0.62
N HIS A 69 11.93 -2.72 -0.03
CA HIS A 69 11.72 -2.74 1.42
C HIS A 69 10.87 -3.95 1.81
N ALA A 70 11.32 -4.72 2.81
CA ALA A 70 10.60 -5.86 3.35
C ALA A 70 9.32 -5.45 4.11
N TYR A 71 9.39 -4.31 4.81
CA TYR A 71 8.29 -3.73 5.59
C TYR A 71 8.18 -2.24 5.27
N ARG A 72 6.94 -1.72 5.25
CA ARG A 72 6.66 -0.37 4.73
C ARG A 72 5.79 0.48 5.65
N LEU A 73 4.80 -0.14 6.30
CA LEU A 73 3.79 0.58 7.06
C LEU A 73 3.86 0.14 8.52
N ALA A 74 4.00 1.11 9.41
CA ALA A 74 3.87 0.97 10.86
C ALA A 74 3.33 2.30 11.40
N ILE A 75 2.33 2.24 12.28
CA ILE A 75 1.74 3.44 12.89
C ILE A 75 2.24 3.53 14.33
N ALA A 76 3.04 4.54 14.63
CA ALA A 76 3.58 4.79 15.96
C ALA A 76 2.81 5.93 16.66
N PRO A 77 2.86 6.01 18.00
CA PRO A 77 2.40 7.19 18.72
C PRO A 77 3.17 8.44 18.30
N THR A 78 2.45 9.51 17.94
CA THR A 78 3.03 10.75 17.42
C THR A 78 3.41 11.76 18.52
N GLN A 79 2.95 11.60 19.75
CA GLN A 79 3.36 12.40 20.92
C GLN A 79 3.44 13.92 20.61
N SER A 80 4.59 14.55 20.84
CA SER A 80 4.76 15.99 20.69
C SER A 80 4.70 16.50 19.25
N ILE A 81 4.98 15.67 18.24
CA ILE A 81 4.89 16.10 16.83
C ILE A 81 3.45 16.37 16.39
N SER A 82 2.45 15.83 17.10
CA SER A 82 1.04 16.16 16.88
C SER A 82 0.72 17.63 17.13
N TYR A 83 1.35 18.27 18.12
CA TYR A 83 1.16 19.71 18.36
C TYR A 83 1.70 20.55 17.21
N VAL A 84 2.86 20.17 16.66
CA VAL A 84 3.48 20.87 15.52
C VAL A 84 2.61 20.74 14.27
N GLN A 85 2.05 19.55 14.05
CA GLN A 85 1.18 19.27 12.90
C GLN A 85 -0.26 19.80 13.07
N ASN A 86 -0.59 20.37 14.24
CA ASN A 86 -1.96 20.71 14.62
C ASN A 86 -2.94 19.56 14.34
N ALA A 87 -2.54 18.34 14.72
CA ALA A 87 -3.26 17.10 14.46
C ALA A 87 -3.53 16.34 15.77
N THR A 88 -4.56 15.49 15.78
CA THR A 88 -4.81 14.59 16.92
C THR A 88 -3.66 13.57 17.07
N SER A 89 -3.53 13.00 18.27
CA SER A 89 -2.49 12.00 18.54
C SER A 89 -2.83 10.66 17.92
N SER A 90 -2.11 10.27 16.87
CA SER A 90 -2.24 8.99 16.18
C SER A 90 -3.69 8.66 15.74
N VAL A 91 -3.91 7.41 15.35
CA VAL A 91 -5.21 6.79 15.04
C VAL A 91 -5.41 5.47 15.81
N MET A 92 -4.50 5.16 16.74
CA MET A 92 -4.62 4.06 17.70
C MET A 92 -5.28 4.53 18.98
#